data_AF-A0AAV6D870-F1
#
_entry.id   AF-A0AAV6D870-F1
#
_cell.length_a   1.000
_cell.length_b   1.000
_cell.length_c   1.000
_cell.angle_alpha   90.00
_cell.angle_beta   90.00
_cell.angle_gamma   90.00
#
_symmetry.space_group_name_H-M   'P 1'
#
loop_
_entity.id
_entity.type
_entity.pdbx_description
1 polymer ?
#
loop_
_entity_poly.entity_id
_entity_poly.type
_entity_poly.pdbx_seq_one_letter_code
_entity_poly.pdbx_strand_id
1 'polypeptide(L)'
;MTVQTFKREIAAATKAYDKYVVCINKTPEDFGVSLTSLMDKAIKAYANRGPGMRHGIALDKQVTIILSESGQTRPLCGIYFNLHSPYQKDAPPKTVAALSEKS
;
A
#
# COMPACT_ATOMS: atom_id res chain seq x y z
N MET A 1 14.48 -11.51 -7.29
CA MET A 1 13.06 -11.62 -6.92
C MET A 1 12.26 -10.77 -7.88
N THR A 2 11.16 -11.27 -8.44
CA THR A 2 10.31 -10.52 -9.39
C THR A 2 8.87 -10.53 -8.91
N VAL A 3 8.03 -9.63 -9.46
CA VAL A 3 6.59 -9.54 -9.14
C VAL A 3 5.86 -10.88 -9.32
N GLN A 4 6.28 -11.70 -10.29
CA GLN A 4 5.69 -13.02 -10.56
C GLN A 4 5.79 -13.99 -9.37
N THR A 5 6.77 -13.79 -8.49
CA THR A 5 6.92 -14.56 -7.23
C THR A 5 5.68 -14.44 -6.34
N PHE A 6 5.01 -13.30 -6.37
CA PHE A 6 3.86 -12.96 -5.52
C PHE A 6 2.53 -12.90 -6.28
N LYS A 7 2.46 -13.53 -7.46
CA LYS A 7 1.24 -13.49 -8.30
C LYS A 7 -0.01 -14.01 -7.59
N ARG A 8 0.16 -14.96 -6.66
CA ARG A 8 -0.96 -15.55 -5.89
C ARG A 8 -1.50 -14.54 -4.89
N GLU A 9 -0.63 -13.85 -4.18
CA GLU A 9 -0.96 -12.79 -3.23
C GLU A 9 -1.61 -11.61 -3.93
N ILE A 10 -1.07 -11.19 -5.08
CA ILE A 10 -1.66 -10.14 -5.92
C ILE A 10 -3.07 -10.54 -6.36
N ALA A 11 -3.25 -11.73 -6.94
CA ALA A 11 -4.56 -12.19 -7.39
C ALA A 11 -5.58 -12.30 -6.25
N ALA A 12 -5.15 -12.79 -5.08
CA ALA A 12 -6.00 -12.87 -3.90
C ALA A 12 -6.42 -11.49 -3.39
N ALA A 13 -5.48 -10.53 -3.35
CA ALA A 13 -5.76 -9.16 -2.94
C ALA A 13 -6.66 -8.43 -3.94
N THR A 14 -6.43 -8.57 -5.25
CA THR A 14 -7.31 -7.98 -6.27
C THR A 14 -8.73 -8.53 -6.17
N LYS A 15 -8.89 -9.85 -5.99
CA LYS A 15 -10.20 -10.47 -5.78
C LYS A 15 -10.88 -9.99 -4.49
N ALA A 16 -10.11 -9.80 -3.41
CA ALA A 16 -10.64 -9.29 -2.15
C ALA A 16 -11.05 -7.82 -2.27
N TYR A 17 -10.27 -7.00 -2.98
CA TYR A 17 -10.60 -5.60 -3.24
C TYR A 17 -11.91 -5.46 -3.99
N ASP A 18 -12.04 -6.17 -5.12
CA ASP A 18 -13.25 -6.19 -5.94
C ASP A 18 -14.50 -6.63 -5.14
N LYS A 19 -14.35 -7.67 -4.31
CA LYS A 19 -15.48 -8.22 -3.56
C LYS A 19 -15.87 -7.42 -2.32
N TYR A 20 -14.92 -6.81 -1.61
CA TYR A 20 -15.15 -6.29 -0.25
C TYR A 20 -14.83 -4.81 -0.08
N VAL A 21 -14.10 -4.18 -0.98
CA VAL A 21 -13.64 -2.80 -0.83
C VAL A 21 -14.39 -1.89 -1.78
N VAL A 22 -15.26 -1.05 -1.22
CA VAL A 22 -15.93 0.02 -1.98
C VAL A 22 -15.03 1.26 -1.97
N CYS A 23 -14.37 1.55 -3.09
CA CYS A 23 -13.54 2.72 -3.24
C CYS A 23 -14.01 3.59 -4.41
N ILE A 24 -14.38 4.84 -4.12
CA ILE A 24 -14.86 5.80 -5.13
C ILE A 24 -13.72 6.26 -6.05
N ASN A 25 -12.50 6.31 -5.52
CA ASN A 25 -11.35 6.94 -6.18
C ASN A 25 -10.52 5.97 -7.03
N LYS A 26 -10.79 4.66 -6.97
CA LYS A 26 -9.93 3.65 -7.61
C LYS A 26 -10.73 2.39 -7.92
N THR A 27 -10.86 2.09 -9.21
CA THR A 27 -11.53 0.88 -9.71
C THR A 27 -10.74 -0.40 -9.37
N PRO A 28 -11.35 -1.59 -9.40
CA PRO A 28 -10.63 -2.85 -9.25
C PRO A 28 -9.51 -3.06 -10.28
N GLU A 29 -9.71 -2.61 -11.52
CA GLU A 29 -8.73 -2.69 -12.60
C GLU A 29 -7.51 -1.79 -12.30
N ASP A 30 -7.76 -0.52 -11.94
CA ASP A 30 -6.72 0.43 -11.55
C ASP A 30 -5.98 -0.06 -10.29
N PHE A 31 -6.71 -0.69 -9.37
CA PHE A 31 -6.13 -1.31 -8.20
C PHE A 31 -5.13 -2.42 -8.57
N GLY A 32 -5.48 -3.33 -9.47
CA GLY A 32 -4.57 -4.39 -9.93
C GLY A 32 -3.28 -3.84 -10.57
N VAL A 33 -3.39 -2.80 -11.38
CA VAL A 33 -2.23 -2.11 -11.97
C VAL A 33 -1.37 -1.47 -10.87
N SER A 34 -1.99 -0.73 -9.94
CA SER A 34 -1.28 -0.08 -8.83
C SER A 34 -0.58 -1.08 -7.92
N LEU A 35 -1.22 -2.22 -7.64
CA LEU A 35 -0.71 -3.27 -6.77
C LEU A 35 0.53 -3.94 -7.38
N THR A 36 0.53 -4.15 -8.69
CA THR A 36 1.70 -4.68 -9.43
C THR A 36 2.89 -3.72 -9.33
N SER A 37 2.65 -2.41 -9.53
CA SER A 37 3.68 -1.37 -9.42
C SER A 37 4.21 -1.24 -7.98
N LEU A 38 3.33 -1.28 -6.98
CA LEU A 38 3.71 -1.25 -5.57
C LEU A 38 4.51 -2.49 -5.18
N MET A 39 4.18 -3.67 -5.72
CA MET A 39 4.94 -4.88 -5.46
C MET A 39 6.38 -4.75 -5.97
N ASP A 40 6.59 -4.23 -7.17
CA ASP A 40 7.93 -3.97 -7.70
C ASP A 40 8.72 -2.98 -6.82
N LYS A 41 8.05 -1.92 -6.34
CA LYS A 41 8.64 -0.97 -5.38
C LYS A 41 9.01 -1.63 -4.06
N ALA A 42 8.14 -2.50 -3.51
CA ALA A 42 8.40 -3.22 -2.27
C ALA A 42 9.57 -4.21 -2.43
N ILE A 43 9.68 -4.88 -3.58
CA ILE A 43 10.80 -5.75 -3.93
C ILE A 43 12.11 -4.95 -3.97
N LYS A 44 12.12 -3.80 -4.65
CA LYS A 44 13.28 -2.91 -4.71
C LYS A 44 13.67 -2.39 -3.33
N ALA A 45 12.70 -1.96 -2.53
CA ALA A 45 12.92 -1.52 -1.15
C ALA A 45 13.48 -2.65 -0.28
N TYR A 46 12.99 -3.88 -0.45
CA TYR A 46 13.49 -5.05 0.26
C TYR A 46 14.93 -5.38 -0.16
N ALA A 47 15.24 -5.37 -1.47
CA ALA A 47 16.57 -5.70 -1.97
C ALA A 47 17.63 -4.67 -1.55
N ASN A 48 17.26 -3.39 -1.50
CA ASN A 48 18.17 -2.28 -1.20
C ASN A 48 18.04 -1.79 0.25
N ARG A 49 17.50 -2.63 1.14
CA ARG A 49 17.27 -2.25 2.55
C ARG A 49 18.59 -1.99 3.28
N GLY A 50 18.60 -0.99 4.15
CA GLY A 50 19.78 -0.64 4.93
C GLY A 50 20.14 -1.70 5.99
N PRO A 51 21.36 -1.66 6.56
CA PRO A 51 21.76 -2.53 7.66
C PRO A 51 20.75 -2.51 8.81
N GLY A 52 20.37 -3.68 9.32
CA GLY A 52 19.39 -3.83 10.41
C GLY A 52 17.92 -3.75 9.98
N MET A 53 17.61 -3.37 8.73
CA MET A 53 16.24 -3.35 8.22
C MET A 53 15.82 -4.75 7.76
N ARG A 54 14.65 -5.21 8.22
CA ARG A 54 14.10 -6.54 7.89
C ARG A 54 12.95 -6.51 6.88
N HIS A 55 12.51 -5.31 6.50
CA HIS A 55 11.31 -5.12 5.70
C HIS A 55 11.54 -4.22 4.48
N GLY A 56 10.91 -4.56 3.37
CA GLY A 56 10.72 -3.69 2.23
C GLY A 56 9.26 -3.29 2.15
N ILE A 57 8.99 -1.99 2.17
CA ILE A 57 7.62 -1.45 2.27
C ILE A 57 7.35 -0.54 1.09
N ALA A 58 6.19 -0.70 0.48
CA ALA A 58 5.64 0.25 -0.48
C ALA A 58 4.14 0.42 -0.22
N LEU A 59 3.65 1.65 -0.34
CA LEU A 59 2.26 1.97 -0.07
C LEU A 59 1.74 3.06 -0.99
N ASP A 60 0.42 3.12 -1.10
CA ASP A 60 -0.32 4.29 -1.50
C ASP A 60 -1.45 4.58 -0.49
N LYS A 61 -2.43 5.42 -0.86
CA LYS A 61 -3.55 5.75 0.03
C LYS A 61 -4.41 4.53 0.38
N GLN A 62 -4.57 3.55 -0.53
CA GLN A 62 -5.52 2.45 -0.40
C GLN A 62 -4.88 1.14 0.06
N VAL A 63 -3.59 0.92 -0.18
CA VAL A 63 -2.94 -0.36 0.14
C VAL A 63 -1.49 -0.19 0.57
N THR A 64 -1.06 -1.05 1.50
CA THR A 64 0.32 -1.17 1.98
C THR A 64 0.83 -2.59 1.74
N ILE A 65 1.98 -2.72 1.08
CA ILE A 65 2.68 -3.99 0.86
C ILE A 65 3.91 -4.02 1.77
N ILE A 66 4.08 -5.12 2.51
CA ILE A 66 5.22 -5.36 3.38
C ILE A 66 5.85 -6.69 2.99
N LEU A 67 7.11 -6.66 2.55
CA LEU A 67 7.95 -7.85 2.37
C LEU A 67 8.86 -8.00 3.58
N SER A 68 8.77 -9.12 4.29
CA SER A 68 9.50 -9.34 5.55
C SER A 68 10.46 -10.52 5.44
N GLU A 69 11.64 -10.36 6.01
CA GLU A 69 12.59 -11.45 6.15
C GLU A 69 12.02 -12.59 6.99
N SER A 70 12.20 -13.82 6.51
CA SER A 70 11.57 -15.04 7.04
C SER A 70 12.56 -16.15 7.37
N GLY A 71 13.87 -15.88 7.26
CA GLY A 71 14.92 -16.90 7.32
C GLY A 71 14.96 -17.86 6.13
N GLN A 72 14.03 -17.74 5.17
CA GLN A 72 13.99 -18.53 3.94
C GLN A 72 14.38 -17.69 2.71
N THR A 73 14.61 -18.37 1.59
CA THR A 73 14.93 -17.75 0.29
C THR A 73 13.80 -16.83 -0.22
N ARG A 74 12.55 -17.06 0.21
CA ARG A 74 11.38 -16.24 -0.13
C ARG A 74 10.92 -15.45 1.10
N PRO A 75 10.84 -14.11 1.02
CA PRO A 75 10.31 -13.30 2.12
C PRO A 75 8.81 -13.49 2.26
N LEU A 76 8.30 -13.26 3.48
CA LEU A 76 6.85 -13.17 3.73
C LEU A 76 6.28 -11.93 3.05
N CYS A 77 5.09 -12.04 2.49
CA CYS A 77 4.39 -10.94 1.84
C CYS A 77 3.06 -10.67 2.54
N GLY A 78 2.92 -9.48 3.10
CA GLY A 78 1.66 -8.95 3.63
C GLY A 78 1.12 -7.85 2.73
N ILE A 79 -0.16 -7.94 2.38
CA ILE A 79 -0.90 -6.91 1.64
C ILE A 79 -2.05 -6.45 2.53
N TYR A 80 -2.02 -5.18 2.95
CA TYR A 80 -2.96 -4.58 3.88
C TYR A 80 -3.77 -3.50 3.19
N PHE A 81 -5.09 -3.59 3.24
CA PHE A 81 -5.97 -2.51 2.80
C PHE A 81 -5.97 -1.41 3.85
N ASN A 82 -5.63 -0.20 3.43
CA ASN A 82 -5.64 0.97 4.30
C ASN A 82 -7.10 1.43 4.46
N LEU A 83 -7.50 1.77 5.69
CA LEU A 83 -8.82 2.31 6.01
C LEU A 83 -8.93 3.79 5.62
N HIS A 84 -8.66 4.09 4.34
CA HIS A 84 -8.72 5.44 3.81
C HIS A 84 -10.16 5.82 3.48
N SER A 85 -10.68 6.83 4.18
CA SER A 85 -11.98 7.41 3.88
C SER A 85 -11.83 8.55 2.86
N PRO A 86 -12.58 8.54 1.74
CA PRO A 86 -12.62 9.66 0.81
C PRO A 86 -13.32 10.89 1.40
N TYR A 87 -14.01 10.74 2.53
CA TYR A 87 -14.71 11.82 3.23
C TYR A 87 -13.88 12.45 4.35
N GLN A 88 -12.69 11.90 4.63
CA GLN A 88 -11.79 12.51 5.58
C GLN A 88 -11.25 13.81 4.98
N LYS A 89 -11.58 14.95 5.59
CA LYS A 89 -11.09 16.26 5.15
C LYS A 89 -9.57 16.24 5.15
N ASP A 90 -8.97 16.61 4.01
CA ASP A 90 -7.54 16.90 3.96
C ASP A 90 -7.23 17.96 5.02
N ALA A 91 -6.11 17.81 5.71
CA ALA A 91 -5.65 18.85 6.63
C ALA A 91 -5.57 20.18 5.86
N PRO A 92 -6.06 21.29 6.42
CA PRO A 92 -5.94 22.59 5.77
C PRO A 92 -4.48 22.81 5.37
N PRO A 93 -4.21 23.40 4.19
CA PRO A 93 -2.84 23.72 3.83
C PRO A 93 -2.22 24.56 4.96
N LYS A 94 -0.95 24.30 5.28
CA LYS A 94 -0.25 24.96 6.41
C LYS A 94 -0.23 26.49 6.32
N THR A 95 -0.60 27.06 5.18
CA THR A 95 -0.70 28.49 4.91
C THR A 95 -2.00 29.14 5.38
N VAL A 96 -3.01 28.35 5.79
CA VAL A 96 -4.28 28.91 6.28
C VAL A 96 -4.26 28.91 7.80
N ALA A 97 -4.11 30.09 8.41
CA ALA A 97 -4.27 30.26 9.85
C ALA A 97 -5.69 29.85 10.25
N ALA A 98 -5.82 29.06 11.32
CA ALA A 98 -7.13 28.72 11.88
C ALA A 98 -7.84 30.03 12.28
N LEU A 99 -9.03 30.27 11.73
CA LEU A 99 -9.90 31.34 12.19
C LEU A 99 -10.26 31.07 13.65
N SER A 100 -9.78 31.92 14.54
CA SER A 100 -10.22 31.95 15.94
C SER A 100 -11.70 32.33 15.98
N GLU A 101 -12.56 31.44 16.48
CA GLU A 101 -13.94 31.76 16.79
C GLU A 101 -13.96 32.84 17.87
N LYS A 102 -14.47 34.03 17.54
CA LYS A 102 -14.77 35.05 18.55
C LYS A 102 -16.05 34.64 19.26
N SER A 103 -15.91 34.28 20.54
CA SER A 103 -17.01 34.19 21.51
C SER A 103 -17.61 35.56 21.81
#